data_AF-A0A482YYH2-F1
#
_entry.id   AF-A0A482YYH2-F1
#
_cell.length_a   1.000
_cell.length_b   1.000
_cell.length_c   1.000
_cell.angle_alpha   90.00
_cell.angle_beta   90.00
_cell.angle_gamma   90.00
#
_symmetry.space_group_name_H-M   'P 1'
#
loop_
_entity.id
_entity.type
_entity.pdbx_description
1 polymer ?
#
loop_
_entity_poly.entity_id
_entity_poly.type
_entity_poly.pdbx_seq_one_letter_code
_entity_poly.pdbx_strand_id
1 'polypeptide(L)'
;MEWCQGYLTGLGLQKISTIDDDALEMMKDISEISKLDADLLDTEQNAQDLNEIIEFVRMGALLIQETLQPSKQDYISPETLH
;
A
#
# COMPACT_ATOMS: atom_id res chain seq x y z
N MET A 1 5.52 -3.33 -12.86
CA MET A 1 5.15 -3.05 -11.45
C MET A 1 6.34 -2.57 -10.60
N GLU A 2 7.28 -1.81 -11.18
CA GLU A 2 8.54 -1.40 -10.54
C GLU A 2 8.34 -0.64 -9.22
N TRP A 3 7.27 0.17 -9.12
CA TRP A 3 6.95 0.91 -7.90
C TRP A 3 6.78 -0.01 -6.68
N CYS A 4 6.12 -1.16 -6.83
CA CYS A 4 5.91 -2.12 -5.72
C CYS A 4 7.25 -2.67 -5.21
N GLN A 5 8.17 -2.98 -6.13
CA GLN A 5 9.52 -3.41 -5.79
C GLN A 5 10.32 -2.32 -5.07
N GLY A 6 10.27 -1.08 -5.57
CA GLY A 6 10.92 0.07 -4.95
C GLY A 6 10.39 0.35 -3.54
N TYR A 7 9.07 0.29 -3.36
CA TYR A 7 8.41 0.48 -2.07
C TYR A 7 8.87 -0.56 -1.03
N LEU A 8 8.77 -1.85 -1.35
CA LEU A 8 9.21 -2.94 -0.45
C LEU A 8 10.71 -2.88 -0.14
N THR A 9 11.53 -2.55 -1.15
CA THR A 9 12.97 -2.36 -0.95
C THR A 9 13.25 -1.21 0.02
N GLY A 10 12.52 -0.09 -0.12
CA GLY A 10 12.63 1.06 0.77
C GLY A 10 12.29 0.71 2.23
N LEU A 11 11.22 -0.07 2.45
CA LEU A 11 10.86 -0.57 3.79
C LEU A 11 12.00 -1.42 4.39
N GLY A 12 12.56 -2.34 3.60
CA GLY A 12 13.68 -3.19 4.02
C GLY A 12 14.94 -2.40 4.34
N LEU A 13 15.29 -1.39 3.54
CA LEU A 13 16.46 -0.54 3.76
C LEU A 13 16.34 0.30 5.03
N GLN A 14 15.13 0.76 5.36
CA GLN A 14 14.84 1.45 6.62
C GLN A 14 14.76 0.51 7.82
N LYS A 15 14.92 -0.82 7.61
CA LYS A 15 14.79 -1.86 8.63
C LYS A 15 13.45 -1.79 9.37
N ILE A 16 12.40 -1.40 8.65
CA ILE A 16 11.07 -1.33 9.22
C ILE A 16 10.55 -2.76 9.39
N SER A 17 10.05 -3.07 10.59
CA SER A 17 9.45 -4.36 10.93
C SER A 17 8.16 -4.13 11.70
N THR A 18 7.15 -4.95 11.43
CA THR A 18 5.89 -4.98 12.17
C THR A 18 5.54 -6.42 12.54
N ILE A 19 4.71 -6.58 13.58
CA ILE A 19 4.09 -7.87 13.95
C ILE A 19 2.59 -7.90 13.64
N ASP A 20 2.09 -6.83 13.02
CA ASP A 20 0.70 -6.71 12.61
C ASP A 20 0.42 -7.58 11.38
N ASP A 21 -0.52 -8.52 11.53
CA ASP A 21 -0.79 -9.54 10.53
C ASP A 21 -1.34 -8.93 9.23
N ASP A 22 -2.19 -7.91 9.32
CA ASP A 22 -2.78 -7.23 8.16
C ASP A 22 -1.71 -6.51 7.33
N ALA A 23 -0.78 -5.80 7.99
CA ALA A 23 0.35 -5.18 7.31
C ALA A 23 1.31 -6.21 6.70
N LEU A 24 1.53 -7.34 7.36
CA LEU A 24 2.37 -8.43 6.84
C LEU A 24 1.74 -9.09 5.60
N GLU A 25 0.43 -9.35 5.63
CA GLU A 25 -0.32 -9.88 4.49
C GLU A 25 -0.31 -8.89 3.33
N MET A 26 -0.56 -7.61 3.59
CA MET A 26 -0.52 -6.57 2.55
C MET A 26 0.87 -6.44 1.90
N MET A 27 1.95 -6.51 2.69
CA MET A 27 3.32 -6.51 2.13
C MET A 27 3.57 -7.74 1.24
N LYS A 28 3.02 -8.89 1.60
CA LYS A 28 3.12 -10.12 0.79
C LYS A 28 2.34 -9.98 -0.52
N ASP A 29 1.13 -9.44 -0.48
CA ASP A 29 0.32 -9.21 -1.68
C ASP A 29 0.99 -8.22 -2.64
N ILE A 30 1.53 -7.11 -2.13
CA ILE A 30 2.32 -6.16 -2.92
C ILE A 30 3.56 -6.84 -3.53
N SER A 31 4.17 -7.79 -2.82
CA SER A 31 5.29 -8.58 -3.34
C SER A 31 4.86 -9.48 -4.50
N GLU A 32 3.71 -10.15 -4.43
CA GLU A 32 3.19 -10.92 -5.56
C GLU A 32 2.84 -10.04 -6.75
N ILE A 33 2.20 -8.89 -6.50
CA ILE A 33 1.89 -7.89 -7.53
C ILE A 33 3.17 -7.37 -8.22
N SER A 34 4.27 -7.22 -7.47
CA SER A 34 5.55 -6.75 -8.04
C SER A 34 6.11 -7.65 -9.14
N LYS A 35 5.70 -8.92 -9.18
CA LYS A 35 6.11 -9.91 -10.17
C LYS A 35 5.25 -9.88 -11.44
N LEU A 36 4.14 -9.13 -11.44
CA LEU A 36 3.30 -8.98 -12.62
C LEU A 36 4.04 -8.18 -13.70
N ASP A 37 3.92 -8.67 -14.92
CA ASP A 37 4.40 -7.97 -16.10
C ASP A 37 3.45 -6.80 -16.41
N ALA A 38 3.96 -5.57 -16.28
CA ALA A 38 3.16 -4.37 -16.50
C ALA A 38 2.84 -4.15 -17.97
N ASP A 39 3.70 -4.63 -18.88
CA ASP A 39 3.50 -4.44 -20.33
C ASP A 39 2.32 -5.29 -20.84
N LEU A 40 2.00 -6.38 -20.15
CA LEU A 40 0.81 -7.21 -20.39
C LEU A 40 -0.49 -6.56 -19.89
N LEU A 41 -0.40 -5.66 -18.91
CA LEU A 41 -1.54 -4.97 -18.30
C LEU A 41 -1.82 -3.59 -18.94
N ASP A 42 -0.82 -3.01 -19.61
CA ASP A 42 -0.93 -1.73 -20.32
C ASP A 42 -1.52 -1.88 -21.74
N THR A 43 -2.65 -2.59 -21.82
CA THR A 43 -3.48 -2.68 -23.02
C THR A 43 -4.84 -2.05 -22.76
N GLU A 44 -5.50 -1.50 -23.78
CA GLU A 44 -6.82 -0.86 -23.62
C GLU A 44 -7.87 -1.81 -22.99
N GLN A 45 -7.73 -3.12 -23.24
CA GLN A 45 -8.60 -4.14 -22.68
C GLN A 45 -8.37 -4.40 -21.18
N ASN A 46 -7.14 -4.20 -20.70
CA ASN A 46 -6.72 -4.48 -19.32
C ASN A 46 -6.56 -3.18 -18.49
N ALA A 47 -6.83 -2.02 -19.07
CA ALA A 47 -6.67 -0.72 -18.43
C ALA A 47 -7.53 -0.58 -17.15
N GLN A 48 -8.73 -1.17 -17.13
CA GLN A 48 -9.55 -1.18 -15.92
C GLN A 48 -8.90 -2.01 -14.80
N ASP A 49 -8.49 -3.25 -15.10
CA ASP A 49 -7.84 -4.15 -14.15
C ASP A 49 -6.55 -3.52 -13.59
N LEU A 50 -5.76 -2.86 -14.44
CA LEU A 50 -4.58 -2.13 -14.01
C LEU A 50 -4.92 -1.00 -13.03
N ASN A 51 -5.98 -0.23 -13.28
CA ASN A 51 -6.43 0.81 -12.36
C ASN A 51 -6.87 0.22 -11.01
N GLU A 52 -7.59 -0.91 -11.00
CA GLU A 52 -7.99 -1.60 -9.77
C GLU A 52 -6.76 -2.06 -8.96
N ILE A 53 -5.75 -2.61 -9.62
CA ILE A 53 -4.48 -3.00 -8.98
C ILE A 53 -3.76 -1.78 -8.40
N ILE A 54 -3.71 -0.66 -9.14
CA ILE A 54 -3.08 0.57 -8.66
C ILE A 54 -3.78 1.09 -7.40
N GLU A 55 -5.11 1.10 -7.38
CA GLU A 55 -5.88 1.54 -6.21
C GLU A 55 -5.73 0.58 -5.03
N PHE A 56 -5.70 -0.73 -5.27
CA PHE A 56 -5.39 -1.72 -4.23
C PHE A 56 -4.02 -1.46 -3.60
N VAL A 57 -2.99 -1.26 -4.42
CA VAL A 57 -1.63 -0.98 -3.95
C VAL A 57 -1.56 0.35 -3.17
N ARG A 58 -2.29 1.39 -3.62
CA ARG A 58 -2.38 2.67 -2.90
C ARG A 58 -2.97 2.49 -1.51
N MET A 59 -4.11 1.80 -1.41
CA MET A 59 -4.76 1.55 -0.13
C MET A 59 -3.88 0.68 0.79
N GLY A 60 -3.21 -0.32 0.24
CA GLY A 60 -2.26 -1.14 0.97
C GLY A 60 -1.07 -0.36 1.53
N ALA A 61 -0.52 0.57 0.75
CA ALA A 61 0.56 1.44 1.22
C ALA A 61 0.10 2.37 2.37
N LEU A 62 -1.12 2.91 2.30
CA LEU A 62 -1.70 3.71 3.39
C LEU A 62 -1.93 2.87 4.65
N LEU A 63 -2.45 1.65 4.52
CA LEU A 63 -2.62 0.72 5.64
C LEU A 63 -1.28 0.44 6.33
N ILE A 64 -0.25 0.06 5.55
CA ILE A 64 1.09 -0.22 6.07
C ILE A 64 1.65 1.03 6.78
N GLN A 65 1.51 2.21 6.19
CA GLN A 65 1.98 3.46 6.79
C GLN A 65 1.26 3.76 8.11
N GLU A 66 -0.06 3.59 8.18
CA GLU A 66 -0.85 3.82 9.39
C GLU A 66 -0.49 2.82 10.49
N THR A 67 -0.30 1.54 10.16
CA THR A 67 0.14 0.52 11.12
C THR A 67 1.53 0.84 11.69
N LEU A 68 2.45 1.28 10.85
CA LEU A 68 3.84 1.56 11.25
C LEU A 68 4.00 2.89 11.99
N GLN A 69 3.20 3.89 11.61
CA GLN A 69 3.19 5.21 12.23
C GLN A 69 1.73 5.65 12.37
N PRO A 70 1.04 5.17 13.43
CA PRO A 70 -0.34 5.51 13.66
C PRO A 70 -0.50 7.02 13.66
N SER A 71 -1.38 7.51 12.80
CA SER A 71 -1.68 8.92 12.73
C SER A 71 -2.19 9.36 14.09
N LYS A 72 -1.65 10.48 14.59
CA LYS A 72 -2.27 11.19 15.72
C LYS A 72 -3.50 11.91 15.18
N GLN A 73 -4.51 11.18 14.73
CA GLN A 73 -5.83 11.77 14.57
C GLN A 73 -6.37 12.03 15.97
N ASP A 74 -6.05 13.21 16.50
CA ASP A 74 -6.79 13.76 17.62
C ASP A 74 -8.24 13.86 17.16
N TYR A 75 -9.10 12.98 17.67
CA TYR A 75 -10.54 13.10 17.49
C TYR A 75 -10.96 14.45 18.08
N ILE A 76 -11.20 15.44 17.22
CA ILE A 76 -11.82 16.69 17.64
C ILE A 76 -13.30 16.38 17.80
N SER A 77 -13.74 16.17 19.04
CA SER A 77 -15.16 16.04 19.35
C SER A 77 -15.92 17.23 18.73
N PRO A 78 -17.04 17.00 18.02
CA PRO A 78 -17.84 18.08 17.44
C PRO A 78 -18.34 19.09 18.49
N GLU A 79 -18.33 18.74 19.78
CA GLU A 79 -18.59 19.63 20.93
C GLU A 79 -17.55 20.76 21.10
N THR A 80 -16.39 20.67 20.43
CA THR A 80 -15.33 21.70 20.53
C THR A 80 -15.43 22.75 19.42
N LEU A 81 -16.34 22.59 18.45
CA LEU A 81 -16.72 23.67 17.54
C LEU A 81 -17.84 24.51 18.19
N HIS A 82 -17.43 25.52 18.95
CA HIS A 82 -18.29 26.61 19.41
C HIS A 82 -17.94 27.91 18.68
#